data_AF-A0A2V8CXJ7-F1
#
_entry.id   AF-A0A2V8CXJ7-F1
#
_cell.length_a   1.000
_cell.length_b   1.000
_cell.length_c   1.000
_cell.angle_alpha   90.00
_cell.angle_beta   90.00
_cell.angle_gamma   90.00
#
_symmetry.space_group_name_H-M   'P 1'
#
loop_
_entity.id
_entity.type
_entity.pdbx_description
1 polymer ?
#
loop_
_entity_poly.entity_id
_entity_poly.type
_entity_poly.pdbx_seq_one_letter_code
_entity_poly.pdbx_strand_id
1 'polypeptide(L)'
;MIDVESKEEAIEWVKRLPARGGDGEVEIREGGCPGGVPAVSQSKSSRGSDEDATRFIVVLKADEKSEAGVVAGAPRLAAMVKHNEASVKAGVMLAGEGLQPSSRGARVKFSGGKPTVIDGPFAEAKELVAGFWLIQVKSKDEAIEWVKKYPFPFDDSEIEIRQVLDA
;
A
#
# COMPACT_ATOMS: atom_id res chain seq x y z
N MET A 1 2.01 -3.73 -7.62
CA MET A 1 3.20 -4.52 -7.21
C MET A 1 3.92 -4.97 -8.46
N ILE A 2 5.24 -4.94 -8.42
CA ILE A 2 6.09 -5.59 -9.43
C ILE A 2 6.82 -6.72 -8.71
N ASP A 3 6.84 -7.90 -9.32
CA ASP A 3 7.56 -9.05 -8.79
C ASP A 3 8.95 -9.06 -9.43
N VAL A 4 9.97 -8.82 -8.63
CA VAL A 4 11.38 -8.75 -9.02
C VAL A 4 12.24 -9.40 -7.94
N GLU A 5 13.44 -9.83 -8.28
CA GLU A 5 14.30 -10.60 -7.36
C GLU A 5 15.04 -9.71 -6.35
N SER A 6 15.14 -8.41 -6.61
CA SER A 6 15.91 -7.48 -5.79
C SER A 6 15.44 -6.03 -5.90
N LYS A 7 15.88 -5.19 -4.94
CA LYS A 7 15.67 -3.74 -4.96
C LYS A 7 16.37 -3.10 -6.18
N GLU A 8 17.54 -3.60 -6.53
CA GLU A 8 18.33 -3.13 -7.66
C GLU A 8 17.58 -3.36 -8.98
N GLU A 9 16.95 -4.52 -9.13
CA GLU A 9 16.11 -4.80 -10.31
C GLU A 9 14.87 -3.90 -10.35
N ALA A 10 14.22 -3.63 -9.21
CA ALA A 10 13.12 -2.68 -9.13
C ALA A 10 13.56 -1.27 -9.59
N ILE A 11 14.74 -0.83 -9.17
CA ILE A 11 15.32 0.47 -9.57
C ILE A 11 15.55 0.51 -11.08
N GLU A 12 16.16 -0.52 -11.67
CA GLU A 12 16.38 -0.60 -13.11
C GLU A 12 15.07 -0.70 -13.90
N TRP A 13 14.04 -1.32 -13.33
CA TRP A 13 12.70 -1.30 -13.89
C TRP A 13 12.11 0.12 -13.90
N VAL A 14 12.17 0.85 -12.77
CA VAL A 14 11.65 2.22 -12.67
C VAL A 14 12.39 3.17 -13.61
N LYS A 15 13.71 3.08 -13.73
CA LYS A 15 14.52 3.91 -14.65
C LYS A 15 14.08 3.80 -16.13
N ARG A 16 13.47 2.67 -16.52
CA ARG A 16 12.98 2.42 -17.89
C ARG A 16 11.59 3.00 -18.12
N LEU A 17 10.89 3.48 -17.09
CA LEU A 17 9.60 4.12 -17.27
C LEU A 17 9.75 5.33 -18.19
N PRO A 18 8.80 5.54 -19.12
CA PRO A 18 8.82 6.72 -19.97
C PRO A 18 8.60 7.95 -19.08
N ALA A 19 9.70 8.59 -18.66
CA ALA A 19 9.65 9.91 -18.07
C ALA A 19 9.06 10.82 -19.16
N ARG A 20 7.78 11.17 -19.04
CA ARG A 20 7.04 11.97 -20.03
C ARG A 20 7.54 13.42 -20.06
N GLY A 21 8.83 13.63 -20.36
CA GLY A 21 9.49 14.93 -20.45
C GLY A 21 9.44 15.80 -19.20
N GLY A 22 8.88 15.31 -18.09
CA GLY A 22 8.64 16.05 -16.86
C GLY A 22 9.51 15.58 -15.71
N ASP A 23 9.77 16.51 -14.80
CA ASP A 23 10.37 16.18 -13.51
C ASP A 23 9.38 15.33 -12.69
N GLY A 24 9.89 14.35 -11.95
CA GLY A 24 9.06 13.47 -11.12
C GLY A 24 9.89 12.59 -10.20
N GLU A 25 9.23 11.95 -9.25
CA GLU A 25 9.86 11.04 -8.28
C GLU A 25 8.98 9.81 -8.10
N VAL A 26 9.62 8.64 -8.03
CA VAL A 26 8.97 7.35 -7.77
C VAL A 26 9.62 6.74 -6.53
N GLU A 27 8.82 6.48 -5.49
CA GLU A 27 9.25 5.73 -4.32
C GLU A 27 9.07 4.22 -4.56
N ILE A 28 10.13 3.46 -4.27
CA ILE A 28 10.19 2.00 -4.30
C ILE A 28 10.20 1.52 -2.86
N ARG A 29 9.24 0.66 -2.52
CA ARG A 29 9.13 0.01 -1.22
C ARG A 29 9.04 -1.49 -1.42
N GLU A 30 9.80 -2.22 -0.62
CA GLU A 30 9.67 -3.67 -0.51
C GLU A 30 8.32 -4.01 0.13
N GLY A 31 7.58 -4.93 -0.49
CA GLY A 31 6.33 -5.45 0.03
C GLY A 31 6.54 -6.39 1.22
N GLY A 32 5.47 -6.64 1.97
CA GLY A 32 5.45 -7.52 3.13
C GLY A 32 5.29 -6.75 4.44
N CYS A 33 4.27 -7.12 5.21
CA CYS A 33 4.08 -6.61 6.56
C CYS A 33 5.21 -7.08 7.48
N PRO A 34 5.90 -6.19 8.23
CA PRO A 34 6.92 -6.59 9.21
C PRO A 34 6.42 -7.61 10.26
N GLY A 35 5.12 -7.60 10.57
CA GLY A 35 4.48 -8.57 11.46
C GLY A 35 3.97 -9.85 10.80
N GLY A 36 4.25 -10.06 9.50
CA GLY A 36 3.89 -11.30 8.80
C GLY A 36 2.41 -11.42 8.42
N VAL A 37 1.64 -10.32 8.41
CA VAL A 37 0.29 -10.33 7.81
C VAL A 37 0.42 -10.61 6.30
N PRO A 38 -0.23 -11.67 5.76
CA PRO A 38 -0.08 -12.03 4.35
C PRO A 38 -0.58 -10.95 3.41
N ALA A 39 0.12 -10.78 2.28
CA ALA A 39 -0.36 -9.99 1.17
C ALA A 39 -1.61 -10.65 0.54
N VAL A 40 -2.50 -9.81 0.02
CA VAL A 40 -3.70 -10.23 -0.70
C VAL A 40 -3.58 -9.72 -2.13
N SER A 41 -3.81 -10.61 -3.09
CA SER A 41 -3.93 -10.26 -4.50
C SER A 41 -5.00 -11.15 -5.13
N GLN A 42 -6.18 -10.58 -5.37
CA GLN A 42 -7.28 -11.24 -6.08
C GLN A 42 -7.26 -10.79 -7.53
N SER A 43 -7.17 -11.75 -8.45
CA SER A 43 -7.19 -11.48 -9.90
C SER A 43 -8.59 -11.19 -10.45
N LYS A 44 -9.64 -11.56 -9.71
CA LYS A 44 -11.06 -11.37 -10.07
C LYS A 44 -11.87 -11.10 -8.81
N SER A 45 -12.80 -10.15 -8.86
CA SER A 45 -13.78 -9.98 -7.80
C SER A 45 -14.68 -11.22 -7.75
N SER A 46 -14.82 -11.86 -6.58
CA SER A 46 -15.78 -12.95 -6.37
C SER A 46 -17.23 -12.45 -6.34
N ARG A 47 -17.42 -11.16 -6.04
CA ARG A 47 -18.61 -10.40 -6.47
C ARG A 47 -18.50 -10.23 -7.98
N GLY A 48 -19.20 -11.06 -8.76
CA GLY A 48 -19.43 -10.77 -10.18
C GLY A 48 -19.91 -9.32 -10.32
N SER A 49 -19.56 -8.65 -11.42
CA SER A 49 -19.81 -7.23 -11.73
C SER A 49 -21.02 -6.64 -10.98
N ASP A 50 -20.80 -6.21 -9.75
CA ASP A 50 -21.76 -5.40 -9.02
C ASP A 50 -21.59 -4.05 -9.70
N GLU A 51 -22.43 -3.77 -10.70
CA GLU A 51 -22.26 -2.62 -11.60
C GLU A 51 -22.22 -1.28 -10.84
N ASP A 52 -22.69 -1.29 -9.58
CA ASP A 52 -22.67 -0.16 -8.66
C ASP A 52 -21.43 -0.12 -7.73
N ALA A 53 -20.56 -1.13 -7.75
CA ALA A 53 -19.39 -1.17 -6.87
C ALA A 53 -18.27 -0.27 -7.40
N THR A 54 -17.82 0.65 -6.55
CA THR A 54 -16.70 1.54 -6.79
C THR A 54 -15.45 1.05 -6.07
N ARG A 55 -14.29 1.18 -6.71
CA ARG A 55 -13.00 0.83 -6.09
C ARG A 55 -12.42 2.00 -5.32
N PHE A 56 -11.87 1.71 -4.15
CA PHE A 56 -11.15 2.67 -3.32
C PHE A 56 -9.79 2.10 -2.93
N ILE A 57 -8.74 2.92 -3.02
CA ILE A 57 -7.46 2.66 -2.39
C ILE A 57 -7.49 3.29 -0.99
N VAL A 58 -7.16 2.47 0.00
CA VAL A 58 -7.00 2.84 1.40
C VAL A 58 -5.51 2.76 1.71
N VAL A 59 -4.92 3.87 2.09
CA VAL A 59 -3.48 4.01 2.31
C VAL A 59 -3.24 4.26 3.79
N LEU A 60 -2.50 3.36 4.45
CA LEU A 60 -1.98 3.59 5.79
C LEU A 60 -0.74 4.48 5.68
N LYS A 61 -0.84 5.70 6.21
CA LYS A 61 0.30 6.61 6.32
C LYS A 61 1.31 6.02 7.30
N ALA A 62 2.59 6.15 6.98
CA ALA A 62 3.63 5.71 7.88
C ALA A 62 3.76 6.69 9.06
N ASP A 63 4.26 6.17 10.17
CA ASP A 63 4.63 6.90 11.37
C ASP A 63 6.01 6.46 11.86
N GLU A 64 6.49 7.07 12.95
CA GLU A 64 7.78 6.74 13.57
C GLU A 64 7.91 5.25 13.92
N LYS A 65 6.82 4.60 14.35
CA LYS A 65 6.83 3.18 14.75
C LYS A 65 7.03 2.28 13.54
N SER A 66 6.26 2.51 12.48
CA SER A 66 6.35 1.75 11.24
C SER A 66 7.72 1.91 10.57
N GLU A 67 8.29 3.12 10.54
CA GLU A 67 9.61 3.38 9.96
C GLU A 67 10.75 2.86 10.85
N ALA A 68 10.55 2.73 12.16
CA ALA A 68 11.45 2.02 13.06
C ALA A 68 11.30 0.49 12.98
N GLY A 69 10.38 -0.04 12.16
CA GLY A 69 10.14 -1.48 12.03
C GLY A 69 9.48 -2.09 13.27
N VAL A 70 8.81 -1.29 14.10
CA VAL A 70 8.06 -1.78 15.26
C VAL A 70 6.92 -2.66 14.78
N VAL A 71 6.83 -3.86 15.36
CA VAL A 71 5.80 -4.85 15.02
C VAL A 71 4.65 -4.75 16.01
N ALA A 72 3.42 -4.71 15.51
CA ALA A 72 2.23 -4.77 16.34
C ALA A 72 2.15 -6.07 17.14
N GLY A 73 1.50 -6.06 18.31
CA GLY A 73 1.36 -7.25 19.13
C GLY A 73 0.59 -8.38 18.42
N ALA A 74 0.93 -9.64 18.75
CA ALA A 74 0.33 -10.82 18.11
C ALA A 74 -1.22 -10.83 18.07
N PRO A 75 -1.96 -10.40 19.12
CA PRO A 75 -3.41 -10.31 19.04
C PRO A 75 -3.91 -9.33 17.98
N ARG A 76 -3.19 -8.21 17.77
CA ARG A 76 -3.54 -7.21 16.75
C ARG A 76 -3.28 -7.76 15.35
N LEU A 77 -2.12 -8.38 15.14
CA LEU A 77 -1.77 -9.03 13.87
C LEU A 77 -2.79 -10.12 13.51
N ALA A 78 -3.18 -10.97 14.46
CA ALA A 78 -4.20 -11.99 14.24
C ALA A 78 -5.57 -11.39 13.86
N ALA A 79 -5.95 -10.27 14.49
CA ALA A 79 -7.17 -9.54 14.13
C ALA A 79 -7.10 -8.97 12.70
N MET A 80 -5.96 -8.43 12.28
CA MET A 80 -5.73 -7.96 10.90
C MET A 80 -5.87 -9.09 9.89
N VAL A 81 -5.22 -10.23 10.13
CA VAL A 81 -5.33 -11.42 9.27
C VAL A 81 -6.80 -11.83 9.13
N LYS A 82 -7.50 -12.00 10.25
CA LYS A 82 -8.92 -12.38 10.26
C LYS A 82 -9.80 -11.38 9.52
N HIS A 83 -9.55 -10.08 9.67
CA HIS A 83 -10.31 -9.04 8.99
C HIS A 83 -10.07 -9.03 7.48
N ASN A 84 -8.81 -9.18 7.05
CA ASN A 84 -8.45 -9.30 5.63
C ASN A 84 -9.13 -10.52 5.00
N GLU A 85 -9.03 -11.70 5.63
CA GLU A 85 -9.67 -12.94 5.15
C GLU A 85 -11.19 -12.80 5.03
N ALA A 86 -11.83 -12.21 6.03
CA ALA A 86 -13.27 -11.95 6.00
C ALA A 86 -13.65 -10.98 4.88
N SER A 87 -12.85 -9.92 4.67
CA SER A 87 -13.09 -8.93 3.62
C SER A 87 -12.89 -9.51 2.21
N VAL A 88 -11.91 -10.39 2.04
CA VAL A 88 -11.70 -11.15 0.79
C VAL A 88 -12.89 -12.08 0.54
N LYS A 89 -13.29 -12.86 1.55
CA LYS A 89 -14.44 -13.78 1.44
C LYS A 89 -15.74 -13.05 1.11
N ALA A 90 -15.93 -11.83 1.63
CA ALA A 90 -17.07 -10.98 1.34
C ALA A 90 -17.02 -10.29 -0.03
N GLY A 91 -15.90 -10.43 -0.77
CA GLY A 91 -15.67 -9.74 -2.04
C GLY A 91 -15.47 -8.23 -1.88
N VAL A 92 -15.09 -7.76 -0.69
CA VAL A 92 -14.81 -6.35 -0.39
C VAL A 92 -13.35 -6.03 -0.66
N MET A 93 -12.41 -6.86 -0.23
CA MET A 93 -10.98 -6.60 -0.39
C MET A 93 -10.43 -7.32 -1.63
N LEU A 94 -9.82 -6.57 -2.54
CA LEU A 94 -9.26 -7.04 -3.80
C LEU A 94 -7.76 -7.25 -3.72
N ALA A 95 -7.07 -6.32 -3.06
CA ALA A 95 -5.64 -6.43 -2.81
C ALA A 95 -5.28 -5.73 -1.52
N GLY A 96 -4.10 -6.02 -0.98
CA GLY A 96 -3.53 -5.23 0.10
C GLY A 96 -2.28 -5.87 0.64
N GLU A 97 -1.38 -5.02 1.10
CA GLU A 97 -0.04 -5.42 1.51
C GLU A 97 0.57 -4.37 2.44
N GLY A 98 1.30 -4.83 3.46
CA GLY A 98 2.14 -3.95 4.27
C GLY A 98 3.45 -3.66 3.53
N LEU A 99 4.05 -2.51 3.78
CA LEU A 99 5.33 -2.13 3.20
C LEU A 99 6.42 -2.14 4.28
N GLN A 100 7.61 -2.59 3.91
CA GLN A 100 8.81 -2.51 4.76
C GLN A 100 9.24 -1.05 4.95
N PRO A 101 9.96 -0.68 6.04
CA PRO A 101 10.44 0.68 6.31
C PRO A 101 11.22 1.34 5.15
N SER A 102 11.24 2.68 5.08
CA SER A 102 11.92 3.42 4.00
C SER A 102 13.41 3.20 3.97
N SER A 103 14.02 2.83 5.10
CA SER A 103 15.43 2.42 5.18
C SER A 103 15.77 1.23 4.28
N ARG A 104 14.77 0.45 3.85
CA ARG A 104 14.89 -0.64 2.86
C ARG A 104 14.46 -0.22 1.46
N GLY A 105 13.94 0.99 1.30
CA GLY A 105 13.44 1.53 0.04
C GLY A 105 14.46 2.38 -0.73
N ALA A 106 14.02 2.87 -1.87
CA ALA A 106 14.76 3.84 -2.70
C ALA A 106 13.78 4.77 -3.41
N ARG A 107 14.22 5.99 -3.75
CA ARG A 107 13.50 6.91 -4.63
C ARG A 107 14.28 7.07 -5.92
N VAL A 108 13.55 7.07 -7.03
CA VAL A 108 14.11 7.41 -8.35
C VAL A 108 13.53 8.75 -8.77
N LYS A 109 14.40 9.76 -8.79
CA LYS A 109 14.05 11.12 -9.22
C LYS A 109 14.47 11.32 -10.68
N PHE A 110 13.51 11.70 -11.51
CA PHE A 110 13.71 12.08 -12.89
C PHE A 110 13.82 13.60 -12.97
N SER A 111 14.95 14.11 -13.44
CA SER A 111 15.13 15.54 -13.73
C SER A 111 15.99 15.73 -14.96
N GLY A 112 15.58 16.63 -15.86
CA GLY A 112 16.30 16.89 -17.12
C GLY A 112 16.56 15.63 -17.97
N GLY A 113 15.62 14.67 -17.95
CA GLY A 113 15.72 13.42 -18.70
C GLY A 113 16.68 12.38 -18.12
N LYS A 114 17.23 12.59 -16.91
CA LYS A 114 18.14 11.64 -16.25
C LYS A 114 17.54 11.16 -14.93
N PRO A 115 17.52 9.84 -14.67
CA PRO A 115 17.15 9.31 -13.36
C PRO A 115 18.34 9.43 -12.39
N THR A 116 18.03 9.79 -11.16
CA THR A 116 18.94 9.74 -10.00
C THR A 116 18.30 8.88 -8.92
N VAL A 117 19.11 8.10 -8.20
CA VAL A 117 18.63 7.18 -7.16
C VAL A 117 19.01 7.73 -5.80
N ILE A 118 18.08 7.69 -4.86
CA ILE A 118 18.23 8.12 -3.47
C ILE A 118 17.82 6.93 -2.61
N ASP A 119 18.78 6.31 -1.91
CA ASP A 119 18.46 5.31 -0.90
C ASP A 119 17.82 5.96 0.34
N GLY A 120 16.90 5.24 0.98
CA GLY A 120 16.32 5.68 2.24
C GLY A 120 17.27 5.54 3.44
N PRO A 121 16.82 5.91 4.65
CA PRO A 121 15.46 6.34 4.98
C PRO A 121 15.12 7.75 4.48
N PHE A 122 13.83 8.03 4.32
CA PHE A 122 13.34 9.34 3.92
C PHE A 122 12.88 10.16 5.12
N ALA A 123 13.06 11.47 5.05
CA ALA A 123 12.48 12.40 6.03
C ALA A 123 10.95 12.45 5.91
N GLU A 124 10.28 13.02 6.91
CA GLU A 124 8.81 13.20 6.95
C GLU A 124 8.01 11.88 6.87
N ALA A 125 8.12 11.03 7.90
CA ALA A 125 7.47 9.71 7.94
C ALA A 125 5.96 9.76 7.59
N LYS A 126 5.25 10.81 8.02
CA LYS A 126 3.81 10.99 7.75
C LYS A 126 3.48 11.23 6.27
N GLU A 127 4.46 11.54 5.43
CA GLU A 127 4.23 11.60 3.98
C GLU A 127 4.34 10.22 3.32
N LEU A 128 4.99 9.25 3.99
CA LEU A 128 5.24 7.91 3.48
C LEU A 128 4.03 6.97 3.66
N VAL A 129 4.13 5.79 3.07
CA VAL A 129 3.09 4.74 3.10
C VAL A 129 3.65 3.51 3.80
N ALA A 130 2.93 3.02 4.82
CA ALA A 130 3.27 1.79 5.54
C ALA A 130 2.49 0.56 5.03
N GLY A 131 1.46 0.77 4.20
CA GLY A 131 0.67 -0.30 3.62
C GLY A 131 -0.56 0.24 2.89
N PHE A 132 -1.23 -0.64 2.15
CA PHE A 132 -2.47 -0.29 1.47
C PHE A 132 -3.46 -1.44 1.41
N TRP A 133 -4.72 -1.08 1.14
CA TRP A 133 -5.78 -2.00 0.73
C TRP A 133 -6.49 -1.42 -0.49
N LEU A 134 -6.74 -2.25 -1.50
CA LEU A 134 -7.67 -1.96 -2.57
C LEU A 134 -8.99 -2.66 -2.23
N ILE A 135 -10.03 -1.87 -1.99
CA ILE A 135 -11.36 -2.37 -1.65
C ILE A 135 -12.39 -1.99 -2.72
N GLN A 136 -13.48 -2.73 -2.80
CA GLN A 136 -14.65 -2.42 -3.61
C GLN A 136 -15.92 -2.37 -2.75
N VAL A 137 -16.58 -1.24 -2.79
CA VAL A 137 -17.76 -0.90 -1.96
C VAL A 137 -18.67 0.04 -2.74
N LYS A 138 -19.90 0.28 -2.27
CA LYS A 138 -20.89 1.05 -3.04
C LYS A 138 -20.67 2.56 -2.97
N SER A 139 -19.90 3.04 -2.00
CA SER A 139 -19.69 4.47 -1.79
C SER A 139 -18.44 4.76 -0.97
N LYS A 140 -18.04 6.04 -0.96
CA LYS A 140 -16.99 6.54 -0.06
C LYS A 140 -17.35 6.35 1.41
N ASP A 141 -18.63 6.46 1.76
CA ASP A 141 -19.07 6.27 3.15
C ASP A 141 -18.92 4.82 3.58
N GLU A 142 -19.21 3.85 2.71
CA GLU A 142 -18.92 2.44 3.00
C GLU A 142 -17.42 2.17 3.14
N ALA A 143 -16.57 2.84 2.34
CA ALA A 143 -15.12 2.74 2.49
C ALA A 143 -14.66 3.28 3.85
N ILE A 144 -15.22 4.42 4.29
CA ILE A 144 -14.95 5.00 5.61
C ILE A 144 -15.40 4.05 6.73
N GLU A 145 -16.58 3.46 6.62
CA GLU A 145 -17.09 2.51 7.60
C GLU A 145 -16.27 1.21 7.65
N TRP A 146 -15.71 0.77 6.52
CA TRP A 146 -14.74 -0.32 6.50
C TRP A 146 -13.47 0.05 7.25
N VAL A 147 -12.90 1.24 6.97
CA VAL A 147 -11.70 1.76 7.65
C VAL A 147 -11.90 1.86 9.16
N LYS A 148 -13.03 2.41 9.63
CA LYS A 148 -13.34 2.52 11.07
C LYS A 148 -13.38 1.18 11.81
N LYS A 149 -13.66 0.09 11.11
CA LYS A 149 -13.74 -1.27 11.66
C LYS A 149 -12.43 -2.04 11.53
N TYR A 150 -11.46 -1.51 10.78
CA TYR A 150 -10.22 -2.19 10.52
C TYR A 150 -9.32 -2.20 11.78
N PRO A 151 -8.76 -3.35 12.19
CA PRO A 151 -7.91 -3.43 13.37
C PRO A 151 -6.48 -2.98 13.03
N PHE A 152 -6.26 -1.68 12.82
CA PHE A 152 -4.94 -1.13 12.48
C PHE A 152 -3.82 -1.55 13.45
N PRO A 153 -2.55 -1.62 12.99
CA PRO A 153 -1.44 -2.15 13.79
C PRO A 153 -1.23 -1.40 15.11
N PHE A 154 -1.54 -0.11 15.15
CA PHE A 154 -1.42 0.74 16.34
C PHE A 154 -2.70 1.56 16.55
N ASP A 155 -2.89 2.06 17.77
CA ASP A 155 -4.12 2.79 18.16
C ASP A 155 -4.24 4.13 17.44
N ASP A 156 -3.11 4.81 17.21
CA ASP A 156 -3.02 5.97 16.35
C ASP A 156 -2.62 5.51 14.94
N SER A 157 -3.46 5.81 13.95
CA SER A 157 -3.18 5.52 12.54
C SER A 157 -3.88 6.55 11.67
N GLU A 158 -3.17 7.08 10.68
CA GLU A 158 -3.71 8.04 9.72
C GLU A 158 -3.95 7.34 8.39
N ILE A 159 -5.17 7.49 7.85
CA ILE A 159 -5.65 6.74 6.70
C ILE A 159 -6.11 7.71 5.61
N GLU A 160 -5.53 7.59 4.43
CA GLU A 160 -5.99 8.27 3.23
C GLU A 160 -6.89 7.32 2.42
N ILE A 161 -8.09 7.79 2.04
CA ILE A 161 -9.03 7.04 1.21
C ILE A 161 -9.21 7.79 -0.10
N ARG A 162 -8.94 7.13 -1.23
CA ARG A 162 -9.16 7.71 -2.55
C ARG A 162 -9.97 6.77 -3.42
N GLN A 163 -10.91 7.34 -4.17
CA GLN A 163 -11.59 6.62 -5.22
C GLN A 163 -10.62 6.31 -6.36
N VAL A 164 -10.65 5.07 -6.85
CA VAL A 164 -10.00 4.67 -8.08
C VAL A 164 -10.97 4.96 -9.22
N LEU A 165 -10.54 5.72 -10.21
CA LEU A 165 -11.33 5.94 -11.42
C LEU A 165 -11.22 4.71 -12.32
N ASP A 166 -12.37 4.14 -12.67
CA ASP A 166 -12.44 3.10 -13.69
C ASP A 166 -12.30 3.74 -15.08
N ALA A 167 -11.57 3.07 -15.97
CA ALA A 167 -11.30 3.52 -17.34
C ALA A 167 -12.34 2.98 -18.32
#